data_AF-A0A3D1T895-F1
#
_entry.id   AF-A0A3D1T895-F1
#
_cell.length_a   1.000
_cell.length_b   1.000
_cell.length_c   1.000
_cell.angle_alpha   90.00
_cell.angle_beta   90.00
_cell.angle_gamma   90.00
#
_symmetry.space_group_name_H-M   'P 1'
#
loop_
_entity.id
_entity.type
_entity.pdbx_description
1 polymer ?
#
loop_
_entity_poly.entity_id
_entity_poly.type
_entity_poly.pdbx_seq_one_letter_code
_entity_poly.pdbx_strand_id
1 'polypeptide(L)'
;MSTLIMHQRKLNNGREVEQKSRGQLRRRGMGMVMHIDGRWFKDEQQRTLILRGVNLASNAKIPVRPNGATHLREHAFEHQDVSFVGRPFPLAEADEHFARLKSWGFTFLRFLITWEAVEHAGPGIYDQEYLDYVAAIVEKAGTYGFKLFIDPHQDVWSRFSGGDGAPGWTLEAVGFDMTKFGPSGAALLHAVHGDPFPRMHWPTNGSKLAAATMFTLFFGGHDFAPQTKIEGVNVQEYLQSHYINAIKQVALRLRGMEHVVGYDTLNEPGSGFIGKDDLHAHCGLLELGESPTPYQAMLLGAGYPQKVAVYGIRPTGLRPVSQRVINLDGVRAWQEGCDCIWRQNGVWDLDAAGNPQLLKPDHFSIVRGRKVDFTNDYMTPFVRRFANEIRAADVAPRAFIFFETEPNHFPQELTADGGDARGEGSDVAGLV
;
A
#
# COMPACT_ATOMS: atom_id res chain seq x y z
N MET A 1 -35.99 19.06 84.05
CA MET A 1 -34.56 19.17 83.71
C MET A 1 -34.49 19.77 82.32
N SER A 2 -34.57 21.10 82.20
CA SER A 2 -33.42 22.04 82.23
C SER A 2 -32.56 21.81 80.98
N THR A 3 -32.37 22.72 80.02
CA THR A 3 -32.54 24.19 79.91
C THR A 3 -32.32 24.48 78.39
N LEU A 4 -33.23 25.12 77.65
CA LEU A 4 -33.22 26.57 77.31
C LEU A 4 -31.91 26.99 76.56
N ILE A 5 -31.88 27.53 75.33
CA ILE A 5 -32.38 28.86 74.91
C ILE A 5 -32.23 29.07 73.38
N MET A 6 -33.34 29.52 72.80
CA MET A 6 -33.62 30.56 71.76
C MET A 6 -32.59 31.00 70.70
N HIS A 7 -33.07 31.12 69.44
CA HIS A 7 -33.40 32.41 68.77
C HIS A 7 -34.12 32.15 67.42
N GLN A 8 -35.41 32.50 67.25
CA GLN A 8 -35.96 33.71 66.59
C GLN A 8 -35.34 34.06 65.22
N ARG A 9 -36.03 33.89 64.08
CA ARG A 9 -37.15 34.63 63.44
C ARG A 9 -36.70 35.72 62.44
N LYS A 10 -37.27 35.59 61.23
CA LYS A 10 -37.68 36.61 60.22
C LYS A 10 -36.78 36.88 58.98
N LEU A 11 -37.29 36.34 57.87
CA LEU A 11 -37.80 37.00 56.65
C LEU A 11 -36.96 38.04 55.86
N ASN A 12 -36.86 37.69 54.57
CA ASN A 12 -36.98 38.50 53.34
C ASN A 12 -35.73 38.93 52.53
N ASN A 13 -35.79 38.47 51.27
CA ASN A 13 -35.29 39.01 50.00
C ASN A 13 -33.80 39.22 49.76
N GLY A 14 -33.28 38.51 48.76
CA GLY A 14 -32.05 38.90 48.06
C GLY A 14 -31.52 37.88 47.07
N ARG A 15 -31.79 38.13 45.78
CA ARG A 15 -30.91 37.98 44.60
C ARG A 15 -30.21 36.65 44.28
N GLU A 16 -30.37 36.29 43.00
CA GLU A 16 -29.40 35.59 42.14
C GLU A 16 -27.96 35.67 42.66
N VAL A 17 -27.34 34.51 42.91
CA VAL A 17 -25.97 34.14 42.50
C VAL A 17 -25.85 32.60 42.65
N GLU A 18 -25.30 31.96 41.62
CA GLU A 18 -24.67 30.62 41.65
C GLU A 18 -25.51 29.37 41.93
N GLN A 19 -25.99 28.77 40.82
CA GLN A 19 -25.87 27.32 40.63
C GLN A 19 -25.17 27.01 39.29
N LYS A 20 -24.02 27.66 39.06
CA LYS A 20 -23.00 27.20 38.12
C LYS A 20 -22.11 26.14 38.81
N SER A 21 -22.63 24.93 39.03
CA SER A 21 -21.73 23.81 39.39
C SER A 21 -22.18 22.42 38.94
N ARG A 22 -23.25 22.29 38.14
CA ARG A 22 -23.69 20.99 37.60
C ARG A 22 -23.60 20.83 36.08
N GLY A 23 -22.87 21.73 35.40
CA GLY A 23 -22.70 21.72 33.94
C GLY A 23 -21.27 21.48 33.42
N GLN A 24 -20.27 21.27 34.29
CA GLN A 24 -18.85 21.27 33.91
C GLN A 24 -18.16 19.89 33.97
N LEU A 25 -18.94 18.81 33.92
CA LEU A 25 -18.42 17.44 33.78
C LEU A 25 -18.97 16.74 32.53
N ARG A 26 -19.05 17.45 31.40
CA ARG A 26 -19.20 16.85 30.07
C ARG A 26 -18.43 17.73 29.08
N ARG A 27 -17.59 17.11 28.23
CA ARG A 27 -16.59 17.69 27.29
C ARG A 27 -15.16 17.85 27.84
N ARG A 28 -14.56 16.76 28.33
CA ARG A 28 -13.11 16.53 28.18
C ARG A 28 -12.97 15.33 27.24
N GLY A 29 -12.70 15.61 25.97
CA GLY A 29 -12.62 14.59 24.92
C GLY A 29 -13.27 14.97 23.59
N MET A 30 -13.43 16.26 23.26
CA MET A 30 -13.49 16.63 21.83
C MET A 30 -12.06 16.48 21.31
N GLY A 31 -11.85 15.60 20.33
CA GLY A 31 -10.53 15.38 19.77
C GLY A 31 -10.01 16.72 19.24
N MET A 32 -8.78 17.12 19.61
CA MET A 32 -8.18 18.32 19.04
C MET A 32 -8.03 18.11 17.54
N VAL A 33 -8.77 18.89 16.74
CA VAL A 33 -8.70 18.84 15.27
C VAL A 33 -7.29 19.20 14.83
N MET A 34 -6.70 18.33 14.01
CA MET A 34 -5.39 18.55 13.40
C MET A 34 -5.57 19.24 12.04
N HIS A 35 -4.67 20.14 11.67
CA HIS A 35 -4.60 20.77 10.35
C HIS A 35 -3.14 20.93 9.92
N ILE A 36 -2.91 21.18 8.63
CA ILE A 36 -1.60 21.48 8.06
C ILE A 36 -1.44 23.00 7.99
N ASP A 37 -0.27 23.50 8.42
CA ASP A 37 0.17 24.88 8.21
C ASP A 37 1.61 24.85 7.68
N GLY A 38 1.75 25.04 6.37
CA GLY A 38 2.99 24.81 5.64
C GLY A 38 3.50 23.40 5.86
N ARG A 39 4.69 23.27 6.45
CA ARG A 39 5.34 21.98 6.75
C ARG A 39 4.95 21.35 8.09
N TRP A 40 4.05 21.97 8.86
CA TRP A 40 3.78 21.57 10.24
C TRP A 40 2.36 21.05 10.40
N PHE A 41 2.21 19.97 11.16
CA PHE A 41 0.92 19.61 11.76
C PHE A 41 0.66 20.52 12.96
N LYS A 42 -0.54 21.09 13.04
CA LYS A 42 -0.96 21.95 14.14
C LYS A 42 -2.30 21.51 14.72
N ASP A 43 -2.52 21.85 15.98
CA ASP A 43 -3.84 21.77 16.61
C ASP A 43 -4.58 23.11 16.60
N GLU A 44 -5.82 23.11 17.06
CA GLU A 44 -6.69 24.29 17.17
C GLU A 44 -6.08 25.44 18.00
N GLN A 45 -5.09 25.15 18.86
CA GLN A 45 -4.38 26.14 19.69
C GLN A 45 -3.09 26.62 19.02
N GLN A 46 -2.89 26.30 17.73
CA GLN A 46 -1.71 26.65 16.94
C GLN A 46 -0.40 26.04 17.46
N ARG A 47 -0.47 24.98 18.26
CA ARG A 47 0.73 24.26 18.72
C ARG A 47 1.19 23.32 17.62
N THR A 48 2.49 23.33 17.35
CA THR A 48 3.12 22.35 16.46
C THR A 48 3.06 20.96 17.11
N LEU A 49 2.50 20.01 16.37
CA LEU A 49 2.37 18.63 16.79
C LEU A 49 3.55 17.82 16.27
N ILE A 50 4.26 17.14 17.18
CA ILE A 50 5.26 16.14 16.84
C ILE A 50 4.58 14.78 16.94
N LEU A 51 4.34 14.15 15.80
CA LEU A 51 3.70 12.84 15.74
C LEU A 51 4.74 11.76 16.06
N ARG A 52 4.58 11.06 17.20
CA ARG A 52 5.46 9.96 17.62
C ARG A 52 4.65 8.69 17.78
N GLY A 53 5.06 7.66 17.05
CA GLY A 53 4.26 6.46 16.88
C GLY A 53 5.02 5.25 16.40
N VAL A 54 4.25 4.23 16.04
CA VAL A 54 4.74 2.97 15.48
C VAL A 54 3.90 2.54 14.28
N ASN A 55 4.50 1.73 13.41
CA ASN A 55 3.78 0.89 12.45
C ASN A 55 3.02 -0.22 13.17
N LEU A 56 1.74 -0.40 12.86
CA LEU A 56 0.86 -1.34 13.53
C LEU A 56 0.08 -2.19 12.51
N ALA A 57 0.58 -3.35 12.09
CA ALA A 57 1.90 -3.92 12.29
C ALA A 57 2.26 -4.84 11.10
N SER A 58 3.54 -5.21 10.97
CA SER A 58 4.03 -6.04 9.84
C SER A 58 3.32 -7.39 9.70
N ASN A 59 2.81 -7.99 10.78
CA ASN A 59 2.04 -9.23 10.68
C ASN A 59 0.65 -9.05 10.02
N ALA A 60 0.17 -7.82 9.81
CA ALA A 60 -1.06 -7.54 9.09
C ALA A 60 -0.97 -7.77 7.56
N LYS A 61 0.24 -8.02 7.07
CA LYS A 61 0.56 -8.29 5.67
C LYS A 61 0.12 -9.68 5.18
N ILE A 62 -0.22 -10.58 6.11
CA ILE A 62 -0.55 -11.97 5.79
C ILE A 62 -1.83 -12.43 6.50
N PRO A 63 -2.63 -13.33 5.88
CA PRO A 63 -3.86 -13.80 6.49
C PRO A 63 -3.62 -14.59 7.78
N VAL A 64 -4.66 -14.63 8.63
CA VAL A 64 -4.72 -15.45 9.83
C VAL A 64 -5.16 -16.87 9.49
N ARG A 65 -6.17 -17.00 8.63
CA ARG A 65 -6.73 -18.28 8.19
C ARG A 65 -6.84 -18.33 6.66
N PRO A 66 -6.36 -19.40 6.01
CA PRO A 66 -5.35 -20.31 6.54
C PRO A 66 -4.10 -19.54 6.98
N ASN A 67 -3.19 -20.19 7.73
CA ASN A 67 -1.99 -19.51 8.23
C ASN A 67 -1.14 -18.98 7.06
N GLY A 68 -1.11 -17.66 6.87
CA GLY A 68 -0.48 -17.02 5.71
C GLY A 68 1.05 -16.89 5.79
N ALA A 69 1.71 -17.57 6.73
CA ALA A 69 3.16 -17.46 6.87
C ALA A 69 3.87 -17.92 5.57
N THR A 70 4.70 -17.05 5.01
CA THR A 70 5.23 -17.18 3.65
C THR A 70 6.14 -18.39 3.39
N HIS A 71 6.67 -19.01 4.45
CA HIS A 71 7.47 -20.24 4.39
C HIS A 71 6.63 -21.51 4.28
N LEU A 72 5.33 -21.43 4.58
CA LEU A 72 4.42 -22.55 4.48
C LEU A 72 4.04 -22.78 3.01
N ARG A 73 4.18 -24.02 2.57
CA ARG A 73 3.79 -24.44 1.21
C ARG A 73 2.30 -24.81 1.11
N GLU A 74 1.74 -25.29 2.21
CA GLU A 74 0.31 -25.57 2.33
C GLU A 74 -0.48 -24.27 2.16
N HIS A 75 -1.52 -24.28 1.33
CA HIS A 75 -2.35 -23.10 1.03
C HIS A 75 -1.59 -21.88 0.45
N ALA A 76 -0.34 -22.03 0.01
CA ALA A 76 0.50 -20.91 -0.43
C ALA A 76 -0.05 -20.12 -1.63
N PHE A 77 -0.91 -20.76 -2.44
CA PHE A 77 -1.56 -20.17 -3.62
C PHE A 77 -3.07 -19.98 -3.45
N GLU A 78 -3.61 -20.25 -2.25
CA GLU A 78 -4.99 -19.95 -1.92
C GLU A 78 -5.09 -18.45 -1.57
N HIS A 79 -5.97 -17.77 -2.29
CA HIS A 79 -6.14 -16.31 -2.17
C HIS A 79 -7.59 -15.87 -1.99
N GLN A 80 -8.55 -16.65 -2.47
CA GLN A 80 -9.97 -16.26 -2.46
C GLN A 80 -10.71 -16.61 -1.15
N ASP A 81 -10.22 -17.59 -0.39
CA ASP A 81 -10.82 -18.02 0.88
C ASP A 81 -9.79 -17.80 2.00
N VAL A 82 -9.55 -16.54 2.32
CA VAL A 82 -8.58 -16.11 3.34
C VAL A 82 -9.23 -15.10 4.28
N SER A 83 -8.79 -15.06 5.53
CA SER A 83 -9.30 -14.09 6.51
C SER A 83 -8.15 -13.37 7.19
N PHE A 84 -8.22 -12.04 7.17
CA PHE A 84 -7.31 -11.14 7.87
C PHE A 84 -7.87 -10.67 9.22
N VAL A 85 -9.08 -11.09 9.58
CA VAL A 85 -9.70 -10.79 10.88
C VAL A 85 -8.80 -11.27 12.01
N GLY A 86 -8.44 -10.36 12.91
CA GLY A 86 -7.48 -10.61 14.00
C GLY A 86 -6.04 -10.21 13.69
N ARG A 87 -5.77 -9.51 12.58
CA ARG A 87 -4.51 -8.79 12.34
C ARG A 87 -4.67 -7.28 12.62
N PRO A 88 -3.74 -6.60 13.31
CA PRO A 88 -2.45 -7.09 13.79
C PRO A 88 -2.54 -7.96 15.06
N PHE A 89 -3.68 -8.00 15.75
CA PHE A 89 -3.92 -8.87 16.91
C PHE A 89 -5.44 -9.05 17.13
N PRO A 90 -5.89 -10.13 17.79
CA PRO A 90 -7.30 -10.31 18.14
C PRO A 90 -7.88 -9.12 18.93
N LEU A 91 -9.14 -8.77 18.69
CA LEU A 91 -9.81 -7.66 19.37
C LEU A 91 -9.78 -7.78 20.90
N ALA A 92 -9.83 -9.01 21.43
CA ALA A 92 -9.74 -9.28 22.86
C ALA A 92 -8.38 -8.90 23.49
N GLU A 93 -7.31 -8.84 22.69
CA GLU A 93 -5.95 -8.49 23.12
C GLU A 93 -5.65 -6.99 22.93
N ALA A 94 -6.55 -6.25 22.28
CA ALA A 94 -6.33 -4.86 21.91
C ALA A 94 -6.05 -3.94 23.11
N ASP A 95 -6.75 -4.15 24.23
CA ASP A 95 -6.55 -3.35 25.44
C ASP A 95 -5.12 -3.46 25.99
N GLU A 96 -4.54 -4.66 25.95
CA GLU A 96 -3.17 -4.89 26.41
C GLU A 96 -2.16 -4.19 25.50
N HIS A 97 -2.29 -4.35 24.19
CA HIS A 97 -1.38 -3.75 23.21
C HIS A 97 -1.45 -2.22 23.24
N PHE A 98 -2.65 -1.63 23.26
CA PHE A 98 -2.80 -0.18 23.29
C PHE A 98 -2.37 0.42 24.63
N ALA A 99 -2.64 -0.25 25.76
CA ALA A 99 -2.11 0.18 27.06
C ALA A 99 -0.58 0.20 27.06
N ARG A 100 0.05 -0.83 26.49
CA ARG A 100 1.51 -0.94 26.39
C ARG A 100 2.11 0.21 25.56
N LEU A 101 1.60 0.42 24.34
CA LEU A 101 2.06 1.52 23.47
C LEU A 101 1.86 2.89 24.14
N LYS A 102 0.74 3.07 24.86
CA LYS A 102 0.46 4.31 25.58
C LYS A 102 1.44 4.54 26.72
N SER A 103 1.80 3.48 27.46
CA SER A 103 2.79 3.55 28.55
C SER A 103 4.19 3.92 28.07
N TRP A 104 4.52 3.61 26.80
CA TRP A 104 5.76 4.05 26.15
C TRP A 104 5.72 5.50 25.65
N GLY A 105 4.57 6.17 25.79
CA GLY A 105 4.40 7.58 25.41
C GLY A 105 4.04 7.80 23.94
N PHE A 106 3.72 6.75 23.18
CA PHE A 106 3.25 6.92 21.81
C PHE A 106 1.85 7.53 21.76
N THR A 107 1.61 8.34 20.73
CA THR A 107 0.34 9.06 20.51
C THR A 107 -0.19 8.92 19.09
N PHE A 108 0.61 8.35 18.19
CA PHE A 108 0.29 8.22 16.78
C PHE A 108 0.52 6.78 16.29
N LEU A 109 -0.25 6.31 15.31
CA LEU A 109 -0.09 4.98 14.71
C LEU A 109 -0.16 5.07 13.19
N ARG A 110 0.72 4.36 12.49
CA ARG A 110 0.57 4.00 11.07
C ARG A 110 -0.12 2.64 11.04
N PHE A 111 -1.42 2.61 10.74
CA PHE A 111 -2.25 1.41 10.85
C PHE A 111 -2.29 0.67 9.51
N LEU A 112 -1.62 -0.48 9.45
CA LEU A 112 -1.43 -1.23 8.21
C LEU A 112 -2.68 -2.03 7.87
N ILE A 113 -3.12 -1.90 6.63
CA ILE A 113 -4.03 -2.83 5.95
C ILE A 113 -3.40 -3.26 4.64
N THR A 114 -3.89 -4.31 4.00
CA THR A 114 -3.54 -4.62 2.61
C THR A 114 -4.78 -4.52 1.74
N TRP A 115 -4.59 -4.28 0.44
CA TRP A 115 -5.70 -4.34 -0.52
C TRP A 115 -6.33 -5.76 -0.51
N GLU A 116 -5.50 -6.79 -0.43
CA GLU A 116 -5.92 -8.18 -0.29
C GLU A 116 -6.85 -8.37 0.91
N ALA A 117 -6.53 -7.84 2.08
CA ALA A 117 -7.38 -7.99 3.26
C ALA A 117 -8.81 -7.45 3.04
N VAL A 118 -8.98 -6.45 2.17
CA VAL A 118 -10.26 -5.83 1.88
C VAL A 118 -11.02 -6.53 0.74
N GLU A 119 -10.33 -7.01 -0.29
CA GLU A 119 -10.93 -7.45 -1.56
C GLU A 119 -10.29 -8.77 -2.08
N HIS A 120 -10.03 -9.75 -1.21
CA HIS A 120 -9.36 -11.00 -1.60
C HIS A 120 -10.22 -11.93 -2.46
N ALA A 121 -11.54 -11.98 -2.22
CA ALA A 121 -12.45 -12.93 -2.86
C ALA A 121 -12.67 -12.66 -4.36
N GLY A 122 -12.39 -11.44 -4.82
CA GLY A 122 -12.53 -11.05 -6.22
C GLY A 122 -12.86 -9.57 -6.40
N PRO A 123 -12.83 -9.08 -7.64
CA PRO A 123 -13.11 -7.68 -7.96
C PRO A 123 -14.53 -7.28 -7.52
N GLY A 124 -14.63 -6.25 -6.69
CA GLY A 124 -15.84 -5.70 -6.12
C GLY A 124 -16.42 -6.48 -4.93
N ILE A 125 -15.74 -7.53 -4.47
CA ILE A 125 -16.22 -8.40 -3.38
C ILE A 125 -15.44 -8.06 -2.10
N TYR A 126 -16.01 -7.17 -1.30
CA TYR A 126 -15.36 -6.65 -0.10
C TYR A 126 -15.64 -7.49 1.14
N ASP A 127 -14.59 -7.84 1.89
CA ASP A 127 -14.68 -8.58 3.15
C ASP A 127 -15.31 -7.70 4.26
N GLN A 128 -16.60 -7.90 4.50
CA GLN A 128 -17.35 -7.13 5.50
C GLN A 128 -16.91 -7.45 6.94
N GLU A 129 -16.50 -8.69 7.21
CA GLU A 129 -16.06 -9.11 8.54
C GLU A 129 -14.73 -8.44 8.88
N TYR A 130 -13.82 -8.36 7.92
CA TYR A 130 -12.57 -7.63 8.07
C TYR A 130 -12.81 -6.13 8.28
N LEU A 131 -13.71 -5.51 7.51
CA LEU A 131 -14.07 -4.10 7.68
C LEU A 131 -14.66 -3.81 9.08
N ASP A 132 -15.55 -4.68 9.59
CA ASP A 132 -16.10 -4.56 10.95
C ASP A 132 -15.02 -4.69 12.02
N TYR A 133 -14.12 -5.66 11.84
CA TYR A 133 -13.00 -5.87 12.74
C TYR A 133 -12.03 -4.66 12.75
N VAL A 134 -11.69 -4.09 11.60
CA VAL A 134 -10.86 -2.88 11.51
C VAL A 134 -11.52 -1.71 12.24
N ALA A 135 -12.82 -1.49 12.04
CA ALA A 135 -13.56 -0.46 12.77
C ALA A 135 -13.47 -0.64 14.28
N ALA A 136 -13.68 -1.86 14.79
CA ALA A 136 -13.62 -2.14 16.22
C ALA A 136 -12.22 -1.89 16.81
N ILE A 137 -11.16 -2.30 16.11
CA ILE A 137 -9.77 -2.07 16.54
C ILE A 137 -9.42 -0.58 16.52
N VAL A 138 -9.80 0.12 15.44
CA VAL A 138 -9.56 1.56 15.29
C VAL A 138 -10.32 2.36 16.34
N GLU A 139 -11.59 2.03 16.59
CA GLU A 139 -12.38 2.63 17.67
C GLU A 139 -11.70 2.43 19.03
N LYS A 140 -11.23 1.21 19.31
CA LYS A 140 -10.48 0.92 20.53
C LYS A 140 -9.21 1.77 20.63
N ALA A 141 -8.43 1.91 19.56
CA ALA A 141 -7.24 2.76 19.56
C ALA A 141 -7.56 4.22 19.96
N GLY A 142 -8.70 4.74 19.49
CA GLY A 142 -9.22 6.07 19.85
C GLY A 142 -9.49 6.22 21.36
N THR A 143 -10.00 5.18 22.03
CA THR A 143 -10.24 5.21 23.50
C THR A 143 -8.95 5.36 24.32
N TYR A 144 -7.81 4.94 23.77
CA TYR A 144 -6.48 5.15 24.36
C TYR A 144 -5.85 6.48 23.95
N GLY A 145 -6.56 7.29 23.16
CA GLY A 145 -6.12 8.61 22.69
C GLY A 145 -5.00 8.52 21.64
N PHE A 146 -4.95 7.45 20.85
CA PHE A 146 -4.13 7.42 19.65
C PHE A 146 -4.83 8.16 18.53
N LYS A 147 -4.06 8.92 17.74
CA LYS A 147 -4.43 9.32 16.39
C LYS A 147 -3.77 8.35 15.41
N LEU A 148 -4.36 8.15 14.24
CA LEU A 148 -3.79 7.23 13.25
C LEU A 148 -4.11 7.63 11.82
N PHE A 149 -3.28 7.20 10.89
CA PHE A 149 -3.67 7.09 9.49
C PHE A 149 -3.72 5.63 9.07
N ILE A 150 -4.58 5.36 8.09
CA ILE A 150 -4.68 4.04 7.46
C ILE A 150 -3.65 3.97 6.34
N ASP A 151 -2.88 2.90 6.34
CA ASP A 151 -1.81 2.65 5.39
C ASP A 151 -2.15 1.40 4.55
N PRO A 152 -2.61 1.59 3.31
CA PRO A 152 -2.70 0.55 2.30
C PRO A 152 -1.31 0.01 1.93
N HIS A 153 -0.85 -0.95 2.72
CA HIS A 153 0.49 -1.47 2.67
C HIS A 153 0.67 -2.47 1.53
N GLN A 154 1.85 -2.45 0.94
CA GLN A 154 2.34 -3.46 0.01
C GLN A 154 3.86 -3.52 0.10
N ASP A 155 4.41 -4.71 -0.09
CA ASP A 155 5.81 -4.93 -0.46
C ASP A 155 5.83 -5.73 -1.77
N VAL A 156 6.57 -5.25 -2.77
CA VAL A 156 6.72 -5.91 -4.07
C VAL A 156 5.40 -6.42 -4.67
N TRP A 157 4.34 -5.61 -4.60
CA TRP A 157 3.00 -5.84 -5.14
C TRP A 157 2.09 -6.81 -4.37
N SER A 158 2.51 -8.06 -4.12
CA SER A 158 1.61 -9.12 -3.63
C SER A 158 2.37 -10.25 -2.92
N ARG A 159 1.64 -11.03 -2.10
CA ARG A 159 2.15 -12.28 -1.52
C ARG A 159 2.68 -13.24 -2.56
N PHE A 160 2.05 -13.24 -3.74
CA PHE A 160 2.40 -14.13 -4.84
C PHE A 160 3.58 -13.63 -5.66
N SER A 161 4.01 -12.39 -5.51
CA SER A 161 5.27 -11.86 -6.05
C SER A 161 6.39 -11.78 -5.00
N GLY A 162 6.16 -12.35 -3.81
CA GLY A 162 7.17 -12.51 -2.76
C GLY A 162 7.21 -11.40 -1.71
N GLY A 163 6.12 -10.63 -1.58
CA GLY A 163 5.91 -9.66 -0.51
C GLY A 163 4.46 -9.69 0.00
N ASP A 164 3.71 -8.60 -0.17
CA ASP A 164 2.31 -8.44 0.27
C ASP A 164 1.61 -7.28 -0.44
N GLY A 165 0.30 -7.13 -0.24
CA GLY A 165 -0.45 -5.96 -0.70
C GLY A 165 -1.67 -6.31 -1.54
N ALA A 166 -1.49 -6.42 -2.85
CA ALA A 166 -2.55 -6.65 -3.82
C ALA A 166 -3.07 -8.11 -3.78
N PRO A 167 -4.39 -8.32 -3.95
CA PRO A 167 -5.00 -9.64 -3.98
C PRO A 167 -4.58 -10.46 -5.20
N GLY A 168 -4.61 -11.78 -5.07
CA GLY A 168 -4.18 -12.73 -6.11
C GLY A 168 -4.96 -12.57 -7.43
N TRP A 169 -6.24 -12.20 -7.37
CA TRP A 169 -7.05 -12.00 -8.57
C TRP A 169 -6.48 -10.91 -9.49
N THR A 170 -5.69 -9.95 -8.98
CA THR A 170 -5.05 -8.92 -9.82
C THR A 170 -4.04 -9.51 -10.80
N LEU A 171 -3.34 -10.56 -10.38
CA LEU A 171 -2.38 -11.30 -11.20
C LEU A 171 -3.12 -12.20 -12.19
N GLU A 172 -4.15 -12.91 -11.73
CA GLU A 172 -4.98 -13.75 -12.59
C GLU A 172 -5.68 -12.94 -13.68
N ALA A 173 -6.15 -11.73 -13.36
CA ALA A 173 -6.85 -10.86 -14.31
C ALA A 173 -5.98 -10.43 -15.49
N VAL A 174 -4.65 -10.37 -15.32
CA VAL A 174 -3.71 -10.09 -16.43
C VAL A 174 -3.17 -11.37 -17.08
N GLY A 175 -3.72 -12.54 -16.73
CA GLY A 175 -3.42 -13.84 -17.32
C GLY A 175 -2.24 -14.57 -16.67
N PHE A 176 -1.77 -14.15 -15.49
CA PHE A 176 -0.72 -14.88 -14.78
C PHE A 176 -1.24 -16.14 -14.08
N ASP A 177 -0.40 -17.18 -14.03
CA ASP A 177 -0.55 -18.32 -13.14
C ASP A 177 0.50 -18.23 -12.03
N MET A 178 0.05 -17.80 -10.85
CA MET A 178 0.90 -17.57 -9.67
C MET A 178 1.64 -18.84 -9.23
N THR A 179 1.07 -20.03 -9.48
CA THR A 179 1.70 -21.32 -9.13
C THR A 179 3.00 -21.58 -9.92
N LYS A 180 3.20 -20.85 -11.02
CA LYS A 180 4.34 -21.00 -11.93
C LYS A 180 5.45 -19.99 -11.69
N PHE A 181 5.25 -18.99 -10.83
CA PHE A 181 6.21 -17.88 -10.71
C PHE A 181 7.59 -18.30 -10.20
N GLY A 182 7.64 -19.22 -9.24
CA GLY A 182 8.91 -19.78 -8.77
C GLY A 182 9.64 -20.54 -9.88
N PRO A 183 9.04 -21.60 -10.47
CA PRO A 183 9.67 -22.37 -11.54
C PRO A 183 10.04 -21.55 -12.78
N SER A 184 9.23 -20.57 -13.17
CA SER A 184 9.50 -19.72 -14.32
C SER A 184 10.53 -18.62 -14.04
N GLY A 185 10.86 -18.36 -12.77
CA GLY A 185 11.70 -17.24 -12.35
C GLY A 185 10.99 -15.87 -12.35
N ALA A 186 9.65 -15.84 -12.44
CA ALA A 186 8.88 -14.60 -12.41
C ALA A 186 8.81 -13.95 -11.02
N ALA A 187 8.99 -14.74 -9.96
CA ALA A 187 9.18 -14.28 -8.58
C ALA A 187 9.94 -15.32 -7.75
N LEU A 188 10.67 -14.86 -6.73
CA LEU A 188 11.28 -15.69 -5.69
C LEU A 188 10.32 -15.76 -4.50
N LEU A 189 9.75 -16.95 -4.26
CA LEU A 189 8.78 -17.20 -3.19
C LEU A 189 9.35 -18.16 -2.15
N HIS A 190 9.20 -17.85 -0.87
CA HIS A 190 9.73 -18.69 0.22
C HIS A 190 9.06 -20.07 0.23
N ALA A 191 7.74 -20.14 0.11
CA ALA A 191 6.97 -21.39 0.01
C ALA A 191 7.44 -22.35 -1.11
N VAL A 192 8.02 -21.80 -2.19
CA VAL A 192 8.52 -22.58 -3.34
C VAL A 192 10.01 -22.87 -3.21
N HIS A 193 10.80 -21.88 -2.81
CA HIS A 193 12.24 -22.01 -2.65
C HIS A 193 12.61 -22.94 -1.48
N GLY A 194 11.83 -22.91 -0.39
CA GLY A 194 12.11 -23.60 0.86
C GLY A 194 13.28 -23.00 1.64
N ASP A 195 13.66 -23.68 2.72
CA ASP A 195 14.73 -23.26 3.60
C ASP A 195 16.11 -23.86 3.23
N PRO A 196 17.21 -23.12 3.48
CA PRO A 196 17.25 -21.76 4.01
C PRO A 196 16.86 -20.71 2.96
N PHE A 197 15.89 -19.85 3.29
CA PHE A 197 15.55 -18.74 2.41
C PHE A 197 16.63 -17.65 2.44
N PRO A 198 17.04 -17.12 1.28
CA PRO A 198 18.14 -16.17 1.24
C PRO A 198 17.74 -14.81 1.85
N ARG A 199 18.57 -14.33 2.78
CA ARG A 199 18.31 -13.10 3.55
C ARG A 199 18.33 -11.88 2.65
N MET A 200 17.35 -10.99 2.79
CA MET A 200 17.24 -9.72 2.03
C MET A 200 17.14 -9.90 0.51
N HIS A 201 16.72 -11.08 0.03
CA HIS A 201 16.45 -11.28 -1.40
C HIS A 201 15.03 -10.87 -1.81
N TRP A 202 14.08 -10.77 -0.87
CA TRP A 202 12.70 -10.40 -1.19
C TRP A 202 12.56 -9.07 -1.97
N PRO A 203 13.36 -7.99 -1.73
CA PRO A 203 13.21 -6.76 -2.51
C PRO A 203 13.61 -6.93 -3.98
N THR A 204 14.43 -7.94 -4.29
CA THR A 204 14.86 -8.24 -5.66
C THR A 204 13.69 -8.68 -6.55
N ASN A 205 12.56 -9.07 -5.95
CA ASN A 205 11.33 -9.34 -6.69
C ASN A 205 10.78 -8.11 -7.40
N GLY A 206 11.08 -6.89 -6.93
CA GLY A 206 10.60 -5.64 -7.53
C GLY A 206 10.99 -5.47 -9.00
N SER A 207 12.10 -6.08 -9.44
CA SER A 207 12.54 -6.08 -10.85
C SER A 207 12.24 -7.37 -11.61
N LYS A 208 11.66 -8.39 -10.94
CA LYS A 208 11.24 -9.62 -11.60
C LYS A 208 9.88 -9.43 -12.26
N LEU A 209 9.58 -10.33 -13.20
CA LEU A 209 8.45 -10.19 -14.12
C LEU A 209 7.14 -9.85 -13.40
N ALA A 210 6.79 -10.56 -12.32
CA ALA A 210 5.49 -10.42 -11.67
C ALA A 210 5.27 -9.00 -11.11
N ALA A 211 6.09 -8.57 -10.14
CA ALA A 211 5.94 -7.26 -9.51
C ALA A 211 6.17 -6.12 -10.51
N ALA A 212 7.24 -6.20 -11.31
CA ALA A 212 7.57 -5.14 -12.26
C ALA A 212 6.47 -4.94 -13.31
N THR A 213 5.86 -6.03 -13.79
CA THR A 213 4.72 -5.95 -14.70
C THR A 213 3.53 -5.28 -14.04
N MET A 214 3.13 -5.71 -12.85
CA MET A 214 1.94 -5.18 -12.20
C MET A 214 2.05 -3.70 -11.85
N PHE A 215 3.19 -3.24 -11.34
CA PHE A 215 3.43 -1.81 -11.12
C PHE A 215 3.35 -1.01 -12.41
N THR A 216 3.93 -1.53 -13.51
CA THR A 216 3.89 -0.87 -14.81
C THR A 216 2.46 -0.74 -15.33
N LEU A 217 1.64 -1.78 -15.16
CA LEU A 217 0.23 -1.77 -15.57
C LEU A 217 -0.61 -0.84 -14.69
N PHE A 218 -0.39 -0.86 -13.38
CA PHE A 218 -1.12 -0.03 -12.41
C PHE A 218 -0.90 1.47 -12.63
N PHE A 219 0.32 1.87 -12.97
CA PHE A 219 0.66 3.28 -13.16
C PHE A 219 0.57 3.75 -14.61
N GLY A 220 1.05 2.95 -15.57
CA GLY A 220 1.23 3.36 -16.97
C GLY A 220 0.62 2.41 -18.00
N GLY A 221 -0.36 1.58 -17.62
CA GLY A 221 -1.01 0.64 -18.53
C GLY A 221 -1.66 1.28 -19.77
N HIS A 222 -2.09 2.55 -19.71
CA HIS A 222 -2.61 3.26 -20.88
C HIS A 222 -1.53 3.53 -21.94
N ASP A 223 -0.32 3.90 -21.52
CA ASP A 223 0.77 4.26 -22.43
C ASP A 223 1.56 3.03 -22.89
N PHE A 224 1.87 2.12 -21.95
CA PHE A 224 2.78 1.00 -22.21
C PHE A 224 2.07 -0.31 -22.53
N ALA A 225 0.79 -0.46 -22.19
CA ALA A 225 0.02 -1.67 -22.42
C ALA A 225 -1.40 -1.39 -22.96
N PRO A 226 -1.57 -0.56 -24.01
CA PRO A 226 -2.89 -0.12 -24.47
C PRO A 226 -3.80 -1.26 -24.95
N GLN A 227 -3.23 -2.40 -25.36
CA GLN A 227 -3.99 -3.58 -25.79
C GLN A 227 -4.46 -4.43 -24.61
N THR A 228 -3.87 -4.28 -23.43
CA THR A 228 -4.20 -5.07 -22.25
C THR A 228 -5.49 -4.54 -21.62
N LYS A 229 -6.56 -5.32 -21.77
CA LYS A 229 -7.89 -4.99 -21.26
C LYS A 229 -8.46 -6.13 -20.43
N ILE A 230 -9.10 -5.77 -19.31
CA ILE A 230 -9.84 -6.68 -18.44
C ILE A 230 -11.29 -6.25 -18.52
N GLU A 231 -12.18 -7.17 -18.90
CA GLU A 231 -13.61 -6.87 -19.11
C GLU A 231 -13.85 -5.67 -20.06
N GLY A 232 -12.97 -5.50 -21.06
CA GLY A 232 -13.03 -4.41 -22.02
C GLY A 232 -12.47 -3.05 -21.52
N VAL A 233 -12.12 -2.95 -20.24
CA VAL A 233 -11.51 -1.76 -19.61
C VAL A 233 -9.99 -1.86 -19.69
N ASN A 234 -9.28 -0.76 -19.94
CA ASN A 234 -7.81 -0.78 -19.88
C ASN A 234 -7.35 -1.18 -18.47
N VAL A 235 -6.31 -2.01 -18.40
CA VAL A 235 -5.79 -2.56 -17.15
C VAL A 235 -5.43 -1.52 -16.09
N GLN A 236 -4.92 -0.34 -16.48
CA GLN A 236 -4.60 0.73 -15.54
C GLN A 236 -5.87 1.23 -14.84
N GLU A 237 -6.90 1.53 -15.63
CA GLU A 237 -8.18 2.01 -15.13
C GLU A 237 -8.86 0.95 -14.26
N TYR A 238 -8.83 -0.30 -14.70
CA TYR A 238 -9.38 -1.44 -13.94
C TYR A 238 -8.71 -1.57 -12.56
N LEU A 239 -7.37 -1.68 -12.52
CA LEU A 239 -6.65 -1.88 -11.26
C LEU A 239 -6.76 -0.67 -10.33
N GLN A 240 -6.61 0.56 -10.84
CA GLN A 240 -6.72 1.76 -10.01
C GLN A 240 -8.13 1.94 -9.44
N SER A 241 -9.18 1.73 -10.25
CA SER A 241 -10.55 1.84 -9.77
C SER A 241 -10.87 0.83 -8.67
N HIS A 242 -10.50 -0.45 -8.84
CA HIS A 242 -10.72 -1.46 -7.80
C HIS A 242 -9.95 -1.15 -6.52
N TYR A 243 -8.67 -0.82 -6.64
CA TYR A 243 -7.84 -0.43 -5.50
C TYR A 243 -8.44 0.75 -4.73
N ILE A 244 -8.74 1.86 -5.42
CA ILE A 244 -9.30 3.05 -4.79
C ILE A 244 -10.66 2.74 -4.16
N ASN A 245 -11.52 1.97 -4.83
CA ASN A 245 -12.83 1.60 -4.29
C ASN A 245 -12.71 0.71 -3.04
N ALA A 246 -11.75 -0.21 -2.98
CA ALA A 246 -11.48 -0.99 -1.78
C ALA A 246 -11.07 -0.08 -0.60
N ILE A 247 -10.16 0.86 -0.82
CA ILE A 247 -9.76 1.80 0.25
C ILE A 247 -10.90 2.74 0.64
N LYS A 248 -11.77 3.14 -0.30
CA LYS A 248 -13.00 3.88 0.00
C LYS A 248 -13.92 3.10 0.94
N GLN A 249 -14.03 1.76 0.83
CA GLN A 249 -14.83 0.97 1.77
C GLN A 249 -14.31 1.09 3.20
N VAL A 250 -12.98 1.08 3.38
CA VAL A 250 -12.36 1.31 4.69
C VAL A 250 -12.68 2.71 5.19
N ALA A 251 -12.52 3.72 4.34
CA ALA A 251 -12.80 5.10 4.73
C ALA A 251 -14.27 5.34 5.11
N LEU A 252 -15.21 4.75 4.36
CA LEU A 252 -16.64 4.77 4.65
C LEU A 252 -16.96 4.08 5.98
N ARG A 253 -16.32 2.95 6.28
CA ARG A 253 -16.49 2.19 7.52
C ARG A 253 -15.96 2.94 8.74
N LEU A 254 -14.89 3.72 8.57
CA LEU A 254 -14.26 4.51 9.64
C LEU A 254 -14.81 5.94 9.75
N ARG A 255 -15.82 6.28 8.94
CA ARG A 255 -16.37 7.65 8.87
C ARG A 255 -16.89 8.11 10.23
N GLY A 256 -16.49 9.32 10.62
CA GLY A 256 -16.88 9.96 11.88
C GLY A 256 -15.94 9.66 13.05
N MET A 257 -14.94 8.79 12.88
CA MET A 257 -13.89 8.56 13.88
C MET A 257 -12.84 9.68 13.80
N GLU A 258 -12.96 10.72 14.64
CA GLU A 258 -12.09 11.92 14.62
C GLU A 258 -10.59 11.62 14.79
N HIS A 259 -10.24 10.47 15.38
CA HIS A 259 -8.85 10.05 15.56
C HIS A 259 -8.23 9.39 14.32
N VAL A 260 -9.02 9.09 13.29
CA VAL A 260 -8.53 8.71 11.96
C VAL A 260 -8.22 9.98 11.18
N VAL A 261 -6.95 10.36 11.15
CA VAL A 261 -6.53 11.66 10.62
C VAL A 261 -6.37 11.66 9.09
N GLY A 262 -6.22 10.49 8.47
CA GLY A 262 -5.99 10.41 7.04
C GLY A 262 -5.72 9.00 6.53
N TYR A 263 -5.36 8.95 5.26
CA TYR A 263 -5.10 7.73 4.50
C TYR A 263 -3.83 7.94 3.68
N ASP A 264 -2.97 6.93 3.68
CA ASP A 264 -1.88 6.84 2.72
C ASP A 264 -2.41 6.37 1.36
N THR A 265 -1.75 6.80 0.30
CA THR A 265 -2.09 6.45 -1.08
C THR A 265 -1.70 5.02 -1.41
N LEU A 266 -0.45 4.65 -1.14
CA LEU A 266 0.15 3.33 -1.38
C LEU A 266 1.55 3.34 -0.75
N ASN A 267 1.88 2.36 0.10
CA ASN A 267 3.23 2.24 0.68
C ASN A 267 4.29 2.08 -0.42
N GLU A 268 5.42 2.79 -0.34
CA GLU A 268 6.63 2.66 -1.17
C GLU A 268 6.35 2.25 -2.64
N PRO A 269 5.66 3.09 -3.44
CA PRO A 269 5.22 2.72 -4.79
C PRO A 269 6.40 2.43 -5.72
N GLY A 270 6.41 1.23 -6.31
CA GLY A 270 7.41 0.84 -7.32
C GLY A 270 7.06 1.38 -8.72
N SER A 271 8.09 1.77 -9.47
CA SER A 271 7.97 2.20 -10.87
C SER A 271 7.82 1.05 -11.88
N GLY A 272 8.09 -0.19 -11.46
CA GLY A 272 8.09 -1.34 -12.34
C GLY A 272 9.16 -1.20 -13.44
N PHE A 273 8.72 -1.17 -14.70
CA PHE A 273 9.61 -0.92 -15.85
C PHE A 273 9.57 0.55 -16.32
N ILE A 274 8.67 1.39 -15.78
CA ILE A 274 8.49 2.78 -16.23
C ILE A 274 9.80 3.56 -16.06
N GLY A 275 10.20 4.30 -17.09
CA GLY A 275 11.45 5.06 -17.12
C GLY A 275 12.68 4.24 -17.55
N LYS A 276 12.53 2.95 -17.85
CA LYS A 276 13.68 2.12 -18.25
C LYS A 276 14.13 2.42 -19.68
N ASP A 277 15.34 2.98 -19.79
CA ASP A 277 15.95 3.39 -21.06
C ASP A 277 16.29 2.23 -22.00
N ASP A 278 16.68 1.06 -21.48
CA ASP A 278 17.07 -0.12 -22.27
C ASP A 278 16.71 -1.42 -21.54
N LEU A 279 15.87 -2.27 -22.14
CA LEU A 279 15.44 -3.54 -21.55
C LEU A 279 16.51 -4.64 -21.54
N HIS A 280 17.67 -4.41 -22.16
CA HIS A 280 18.86 -5.24 -21.97
C HIS A 280 19.65 -4.87 -20.71
N ALA A 281 19.38 -3.73 -20.09
CA ALA A 281 20.08 -3.31 -18.87
C ALA A 281 19.30 -3.72 -17.62
N HIS A 282 20.01 -4.16 -16.58
CA HIS A 282 19.40 -4.43 -15.28
C HIS A 282 18.82 -3.15 -14.64
N CYS A 283 17.76 -3.27 -13.83
CA CYS A 283 16.95 -2.14 -13.37
C CYS A 283 16.44 -2.26 -11.92
N GLY A 284 16.98 -3.19 -11.13
CA GLY A 284 16.51 -3.37 -9.75
C GLY A 284 17.12 -2.36 -8.79
N LEU A 285 16.32 -1.84 -7.85
CA LEU A 285 16.85 -1.07 -6.71
C LEU A 285 17.89 -1.88 -5.92
N LEU A 286 17.68 -3.20 -5.85
CA LEU A 286 18.63 -4.17 -5.30
C LEU A 286 18.80 -5.33 -6.28
N GLU A 287 20.06 -5.59 -6.69
CA GLU A 287 20.43 -6.72 -7.54
C GLU A 287 21.21 -7.75 -6.70
N LEU A 288 20.52 -8.79 -6.24
CA LEU A 288 21.14 -9.83 -5.42
C LEU A 288 20.60 -11.20 -5.82
N GLY A 289 21.48 -12.20 -5.91
CA GLY A 289 21.11 -13.50 -6.48
C GLY A 289 20.82 -13.40 -7.97
N GLU A 290 19.89 -14.21 -8.47
CA GLU A 290 19.49 -14.23 -9.88
C GLU A 290 18.78 -12.92 -10.25
N SER A 291 19.40 -12.12 -11.12
CA SER A 291 18.93 -10.79 -11.49
C SER A 291 18.78 -10.71 -13.02
N PRO A 292 17.64 -11.14 -13.60
CA PRO A 292 17.39 -10.99 -15.03
C PRO A 292 17.29 -9.51 -15.41
N THR A 293 17.60 -9.18 -16.67
CA THR A 293 17.17 -7.90 -17.26
C THR A 293 15.65 -7.91 -17.49
N PRO A 294 14.98 -6.76 -17.72
CA PRO A 294 13.56 -6.74 -18.06
C PRO A 294 13.21 -7.66 -19.23
N TYR A 295 13.99 -7.61 -20.32
CA TYR A 295 13.75 -8.49 -21.47
C TYR A 295 13.93 -9.97 -21.10
N GLN A 296 14.99 -10.32 -20.35
CA GLN A 296 15.16 -11.69 -19.87
C GLN A 296 14.00 -12.14 -18.98
N ALA A 297 13.48 -11.27 -18.10
CA ALA A 297 12.35 -11.58 -17.24
C ALA A 297 11.07 -11.87 -18.06
N MET A 298 10.82 -11.11 -19.13
CA MET A 298 9.73 -11.37 -20.07
C MET A 298 9.87 -12.74 -20.75
N LEU A 299 11.06 -13.05 -21.26
CA LEU A 299 11.34 -14.33 -21.93
C LEU A 299 11.21 -15.51 -20.98
N LEU A 300 11.71 -15.37 -19.75
CA LEU A 300 11.58 -16.37 -18.70
C LEU A 300 10.13 -16.68 -18.39
N GLY A 301 9.29 -15.66 -18.21
CA GLY A 301 7.85 -15.89 -18.02
C GLY A 301 7.15 -16.47 -19.24
N ALA A 302 7.66 -16.21 -20.44
CA ALA A 302 7.13 -16.81 -21.67
C ALA A 302 7.61 -18.26 -21.90
N GLY A 303 8.45 -18.81 -21.02
CA GLY A 303 8.94 -20.20 -21.10
C GLY A 303 10.25 -20.36 -21.87
N TYR A 304 10.99 -19.29 -22.16
CA TYR A 304 12.30 -19.36 -22.80
C TYR A 304 13.40 -19.34 -21.73
N PRO A 305 14.21 -20.40 -21.59
CA PRO A 305 15.31 -20.43 -20.63
C PRO A 305 16.29 -19.28 -20.89
N GLN A 306 16.72 -18.58 -19.84
CA GLN A 306 17.67 -17.46 -19.95
C GLN A 306 18.91 -17.67 -19.10
N LYS A 307 20.06 -17.28 -19.65
CA LYS A 307 21.32 -17.16 -18.90
C LYS A 307 21.38 -15.80 -18.22
N VAL A 308 21.04 -15.75 -16.94
CA VAL A 308 20.97 -14.52 -16.15
C VAL A 308 22.23 -14.29 -15.33
N ALA A 309 22.55 -13.03 -15.04
CA ALA A 309 23.59 -12.68 -14.10
C ALA A 309 23.15 -13.06 -12.67
N VAL A 310 24.10 -13.55 -11.88
CA VAL A 310 23.93 -13.77 -10.45
C VAL A 310 24.80 -12.76 -9.72
N TYR A 311 24.17 -11.91 -8.91
CA TYR A 311 24.84 -10.87 -8.15
C TYR A 311 25.11 -11.32 -6.72
N GLY A 312 26.21 -10.83 -6.16
CA GLY A 312 26.62 -11.12 -4.79
C GLY A 312 27.37 -9.96 -4.17
N ILE A 313 27.33 -9.90 -2.84
CA ILE A 313 28.08 -8.91 -2.07
C ILE A 313 29.55 -9.33 -2.02
N ARG A 314 30.44 -8.46 -2.49
CA ARG A 314 31.89 -8.61 -2.41
C ARG A 314 32.45 -7.49 -1.52
N PRO A 315 33.72 -7.58 -1.06
CA PRO A 315 34.32 -6.50 -0.27
C PRO A 315 34.29 -5.13 -0.96
N THR A 316 34.27 -5.09 -2.30
CA THR A 316 34.18 -3.87 -3.11
C THR A 316 32.73 -3.47 -3.44
N GLY A 317 31.74 -4.05 -2.78
CA GLY A 317 30.32 -3.82 -3.04
C GLY A 317 29.63 -4.90 -3.89
N LEU A 318 28.40 -4.58 -4.28
CA LEU A 318 27.52 -5.45 -5.07
C LEU A 318 28.02 -5.55 -6.51
N ARG A 319 28.21 -6.77 -7.02
CA ARG A 319 28.64 -7.00 -8.41
C ARG A 319 28.19 -8.36 -8.93
N PRO A 320 28.13 -8.56 -10.26
CA PRO A 320 27.97 -9.88 -10.84
C PRO A 320 29.08 -10.81 -10.35
N VAL A 321 28.71 -12.01 -9.92
CA VAL A 321 29.65 -13.02 -9.41
C VAL A 321 29.66 -14.29 -10.24
N SER A 322 28.57 -14.60 -10.94
CA SER A 322 28.45 -15.72 -11.87
C SER A 322 27.29 -15.51 -12.82
N GLN A 323 27.03 -16.49 -13.68
CA GLN A 323 25.83 -16.58 -14.51
C GLN A 323 25.17 -17.94 -14.31
N ARG A 324 23.84 -17.99 -14.45
CA ARG A 324 23.07 -19.23 -14.34
C ARG A 324 21.97 -19.28 -15.41
N VAL A 325 21.74 -20.46 -15.96
CA VAL A 325 20.56 -20.69 -16.82
C VAL A 325 19.38 -21.04 -15.91
N ILE A 326 18.29 -20.32 -16.03
CA ILE A 326 17.07 -20.54 -15.25
C ILE A 326 15.87 -20.83 -16.16
N ASN A 327 14.84 -21.48 -15.60
CA ASN A 327 13.65 -22.00 -16.30
C ASN A 327 13.96 -23.01 -17.43
N LEU A 328 14.80 -24.02 -17.14
CA LEU A 328 15.20 -25.05 -18.13
C LEU A 328 14.02 -25.89 -18.65
N ASP A 329 12.97 -26.05 -17.83
CA ASP A 329 11.79 -26.82 -18.17
C ASP A 329 10.77 -26.02 -19.01
N GLY A 330 11.08 -24.75 -19.33
CA GLY A 330 10.25 -23.91 -20.17
C GLY A 330 8.88 -23.59 -19.56
N VAL A 331 8.79 -23.53 -18.23
CA VAL A 331 7.56 -23.23 -17.51
C VAL A 331 7.10 -21.81 -17.83
N ARG A 332 5.86 -21.68 -18.31
CA ARG A 332 5.24 -20.38 -18.57
C ARG A 332 4.63 -19.84 -17.28
N ALA A 333 4.81 -18.55 -17.02
CA ALA A 333 4.18 -17.83 -15.91
C ALA A 333 2.71 -17.49 -16.17
N TRP A 334 2.18 -17.85 -17.33
CA TRP A 334 0.87 -17.45 -17.85
C TRP A 334 -0.10 -18.62 -17.81
N GLN A 335 -1.38 -18.33 -17.58
CA GLN A 335 -2.47 -19.29 -17.66
C GLN A 335 -2.56 -19.90 -19.07
N GLU A 336 -3.22 -21.06 -19.16
CA GLU A 336 -3.51 -21.68 -20.44
C GLU A 336 -4.36 -20.74 -21.31
N GLY A 337 -3.98 -20.58 -22.58
CA GLY A 337 -4.62 -19.64 -23.50
C GLY A 337 -4.18 -18.16 -23.34
N CYS A 338 -3.45 -17.81 -22.27
CA CYS A 338 -2.87 -16.48 -22.11
C CYS A 338 -1.44 -16.43 -22.66
N ASP A 339 -1.03 -15.28 -23.21
CA ASP A 339 0.34 -15.02 -23.66
C ASP A 339 0.94 -13.81 -22.93
N CYS A 340 2.26 -13.63 -23.06
CA CYS A 340 2.96 -12.52 -22.46
C CYS A 340 2.38 -11.18 -22.94
N ILE A 341 1.87 -10.37 -22.02
CA ILE A 341 1.26 -9.08 -22.35
C ILE A 341 2.24 -8.14 -23.06
N TRP A 342 3.54 -8.23 -22.75
CA TRP A 342 4.56 -7.40 -23.37
C TRP A 342 4.82 -7.83 -24.81
N ARG A 343 4.68 -9.12 -25.13
CA ARG A 343 4.66 -9.60 -26.52
C ARG A 343 3.43 -9.10 -27.25
N GLN A 344 2.25 -9.20 -26.63
CA GLN A 344 0.99 -8.71 -27.22
C GLN A 344 1.06 -7.21 -27.54
N ASN A 345 1.65 -6.41 -26.65
CA ASN A 345 1.86 -4.97 -26.87
C ASN A 345 3.08 -4.65 -27.77
N GLY A 346 3.69 -5.67 -28.41
CA GLY A 346 4.73 -5.52 -29.43
C GLY A 346 6.08 -5.04 -28.89
N VAL A 347 6.40 -5.34 -27.63
CA VAL A 347 7.71 -5.04 -27.03
C VAL A 347 8.78 -5.98 -27.60
N TRP A 348 8.41 -7.24 -27.77
CA TRP A 348 9.25 -8.30 -28.36
C TRP A 348 8.35 -9.27 -29.14
N ASP A 349 8.92 -10.05 -30.05
CA ASP A 349 8.23 -11.16 -30.74
C ASP A 349 9.23 -12.22 -31.19
N LEU A 350 8.80 -13.22 -31.96
CA LEU A 350 9.65 -14.22 -32.56
C LEU A 350 10.10 -13.79 -33.96
N ASP A 351 11.36 -14.03 -34.28
CA ASP A 351 11.88 -13.89 -35.64
C ASP A 351 11.35 -15.01 -36.57
N ALA A 352 11.73 -14.96 -37.85
CA ALA A 352 11.31 -15.95 -38.85
C ALA A 352 11.79 -17.39 -38.53
N ALA A 353 12.81 -17.54 -37.67
CA ALA A 353 13.33 -18.83 -37.22
C ALA A 353 12.71 -19.29 -35.88
N GLY A 354 11.79 -18.50 -35.31
CA GLY A 354 11.14 -18.80 -34.04
C GLY A 354 11.96 -18.39 -32.80
N ASN A 355 13.02 -17.58 -32.95
CA ASN A 355 13.81 -17.11 -31.81
C ASN A 355 13.25 -15.79 -31.25
N PRO A 356 13.23 -15.59 -29.93
CA PRO A 356 12.81 -14.32 -29.35
C PRO A 356 13.72 -13.14 -29.74
N GLN A 357 13.10 -12.07 -30.23
CA GLN A 357 13.73 -10.82 -30.61
C GLN A 357 13.05 -9.63 -29.91
N LEU A 358 13.85 -8.78 -29.26
CA LEU A 358 13.39 -7.53 -28.69
C LEU A 358 13.17 -6.51 -29.81
N LEU A 359 11.97 -5.91 -29.86
CA LEU A 359 11.58 -4.99 -30.93
C LEU A 359 11.64 -3.53 -30.47
N LYS A 360 11.37 -3.27 -29.18
CA LYS A 360 11.32 -1.92 -28.60
C LYS A 360 12.15 -1.86 -27.31
N PRO A 361 13.47 -1.65 -27.39
CA PRO A 361 14.34 -1.65 -26.21
C PRO A 361 14.08 -0.48 -25.25
N ASP A 362 13.48 0.61 -25.72
CA ASP A 362 13.18 1.84 -24.99
C ASP A 362 11.67 2.00 -24.72
N HIS A 363 10.88 0.92 -24.83
CA HIS A 363 9.41 0.93 -24.75
C HIS A 363 8.87 1.67 -23.52
N PHE A 364 9.58 1.64 -22.39
CA PHE A 364 9.13 2.22 -21.13
C PHE A 364 9.74 3.59 -20.79
N SER A 365 10.65 4.13 -21.63
CA SER A 365 11.32 5.40 -21.34
C SER A 365 10.76 6.59 -22.11
N ILE A 366 10.08 6.36 -23.24
CA ILE A 366 9.61 7.42 -24.13
C ILE A 366 8.12 7.28 -24.43
N VAL A 367 7.34 8.33 -24.12
CA VAL A 367 5.92 8.43 -24.49
C VAL A 367 5.71 9.69 -25.30
N ARG A 368 5.11 9.54 -26.49
CA ARG A 368 4.82 10.65 -27.43
C ARG A 368 6.06 11.53 -27.71
N GLY A 369 7.24 10.92 -27.81
CA GLY A 369 8.50 11.61 -28.11
C GLY A 369 9.16 12.33 -26.93
N ARG A 370 8.63 12.18 -25.70
CA ARG A 370 9.25 12.73 -24.48
C ARG A 370 9.74 11.62 -23.57
N LYS A 371 10.88 11.84 -22.92
CA LYS A 371 11.33 10.99 -21.81
C LYS A 371 10.33 11.10 -20.66
N VAL A 372 9.95 9.97 -20.09
CA VAL A 372 9.01 9.91 -18.97
C VAL A 372 9.70 10.19 -17.64
N ASP A 373 8.95 10.80 -16.74
CA ASP A 373 9.29 10.95 -15.32
C ASP A 373 8.22 10.20 -14.51
N PHE A 374 8.60 9.10 -13.85
CA PHE A 374 7.64 8.25 -13.13
C PHE A 374 6.85 9.03 -12.08
N THR A 375 7.54 9.88 -11.31
CA THR A 375 6.96 10.64 -10.20
C THR A 375 5.93 11.64 -10.70
N ASN A 376 6.26 12.40 -11.75
CA ASN A 376 5.43 13.49 -12.23
C ASN A 376 4.36 13.01 -13.25
N ASP A 377 4.71 12.11 -14.18
CA ASP A 377 3.81 11.67 -15.24
C ASP A 377 2.81 10.59 -14.79
N TYR A 378 3.11 9.80 -13.73
CA TYR A 378 2.29 8.64 -13.35
C TYR A 378 1.89 8.59 -11.88
N MET A 379 2.84 8.70 -10.95
CA MET A 379 2.55 8.63 -9.51
C MET A 379 1.72 9.84 -9.06
N THR A 380 2.08 11.05 -9.48
CA THR A 380 1.36 12.29 -9.12
C THR A 380 -0.11 12.29 -9.58
N PRO A 381 -0.45 11.93 -10.83
CA PRO A 381 -1.85 11.75 -11.24
C PRO A 381 -2.61 10.72 -10.41
N PHE A 382 -1.98 9.61 -10.05
CA PHE A 382 -2.59 8.61 -9.17
C PHE A 382 -2.87 9.17 -7.78
N VAL A 383 -1.90 9.85 -7.14
CA VAL A 383 -2.07 10.51 -5.83
C VAL A 383 -3.23 11.50 -5.86
N ARG A 384 -3.33 12.33 -6.92
CA ARG A 384 -4.43 13.28 -7.10
C ARG A 384 -5.78 12.58 -7.23
N ARG A 385 -5.86 11.52 -8.03
CA ARG A 385 -7.08 10.71 -8.19
C ARG A 385 -7.50 10.10 -6.86
N PHE A 386 -6.58 9.45 -6.16
CA PHE A 386 -6.83 8.85 -4.85
C PHE A 386 -7.31 9.90 -3.84
N ALA A 387 -6.63 11.05 -3.76
CA ALA A 387 -6.99 12.14 -2.88
C ALA A 387 -8.42 12.65 -3.14
N ASN A 388 -8.77 12.87 -4.41
CA ASN A 388 -10.11 13.34 -4.80
C ASN A 388 -11.20 12.34 -4.39
N GLU A 389 -10.95 11.04 -4.61
CA GLU A 389 -11.91 9.97 -4.33
C GLU A 389 -12.11 9.72 -2.82
N ILE A 390 -11.04 9.78 -2.03
CA ILE A 390 -11.11 9.64 -0.57
C ILE A 390 -11.71 10.89 0.09
N ARG A 391 -11.43 12.09 -0.43
CA ARG A 391 -11.98 13.35 0.06
C ARG A 391 -13.36 13.68 -0.49
N ALA A 392 -13.99 12.77 -1.25
CA ALA A 392 -15.38 12.93 -1.63
C ALA A 392 -16.25 13.19 -0.38
N ALA A 393 -17.25 14.06 -0.52
CA ALA A 393 -18.00 14.62 0.61
C ALA A 393 -18.68 13.54 1.48
N ASP A 394 -19.03 12.41 0.89
CA ASP A 394 -19.69 11.27 1.50
C ASP A 394 -18.71 10.24 2.10
N VAL A 395 -17.40 10.39 1.84
CA VAL A 395 -16.31 9.49 2.27
C VAL A 395 -15.54 10.09 3.45
N ALA A 396 -14.51 10.92 3.21
CA ALA A 396 -13.67 11.51 4.25
C ALA A 396 -13.12 12.89 3.84
N PRO A 397 -13.96 13.94 3.76
CA PRO A 397 -13.61 15.24 3.16
C PRO A 397 -12.49 16.02 3.87
N ARG A 398 -12.18 15.67 5.12
CA ARG A 398 -11.14 16.31 5.93
C ARG A 398 -9.90 15.44 6.14
N ALA A 399 -9.81 14.31 5.44
CA ALA A 399 -8.68 13.41 5.58
C ALA A 399 -7.40 14.03 5.03
N PHE A 400 -6.31 13.93 5.79
CA PHE A 400 -4.99 14.08 5.21
C PHE A 400 -4.73 12.94 4.23
N ILE A 401 -4.06 13.28 3.14
CA ILE A 401 -3.58 12.31 2.17
C ILE A 401 -2.08 12.27 2.33
N PHE A 402 -1.62 11.13 2.80
CA PHE A 402 -0.22 10.79 2.92
C PHE A 402 0.23 10.11 1.63
N PHE A 403 1.49 10.31 1.26
CA PHE A 403 2.10 9.62 0.14
C PHE A 403 3.60 9.51 0.38
N GLU A 404 4.19 8.46 -0.17
CA GLU A 404 5.62 8.18 -0.17
C GLU A 404 6.15 8.26 -1.61
N THR A 405 7.43 8.57 -1.78
CA THR A 405 8.07 8.66 -3.11
C THR A 405 9.40 7.94 -3.15
N GLU A 406 9.91 7.67 -4.35
CA GLU A 406 11.29 7.18 -4.49
C GLU A 406 12.26 8.20 -3.86
N PRO A 407 13.30 7.76 -3.13
CA PRO A 407 14.25 8.65 -2.49
C PRO A 407 14.80 9.71 -3.48
N ASN A 408 14.73 10.98 -3.09
CA ASN A 408 15.13 12.17 -3.87
C ASN A 408 14.25 12.53 -5.08
N HIS A 409 13.10 11.89 -5.28
CA HIS A 409 12.14 12.27 -6.31
C HIS A 409 10.91 12.90 -5.65
N PHE A 410 10.92 14.22 -5.53
CA PHE A 410 9.79 14.98 -5.00
C PHE A 410 8.87 15.42 -6.16
N PRO A 411 7.54 15.28 -6.02
CA PRO A 411 6.61 15.80 -7.01
C PRO A 411 6.77 17.31 -7.12
N GLN A 412 6.89 17.82 -8.34
CA GLN A 412 7.12 19.26 -8.56
C GLN A 412 5.92 20.13 -8.12
N GLU A 413 4.71 19.55 -8.08
CA GLU A 413 3.45 20.27 -7.91
C GLU A 413 2.60 19.83 -6.69
N LEU A 414 3.11 18.92 -5.83
CA LEU A 414 2.38 18.50 -4.61
C LEU A 414 2.96 19.13 -3.32
N THR A 415 3.79 20.15 -3.45
CA THR A 415 4.30 20.90 -2.28
C THR A 415 3.20 21.74 -1.66
N ALA A 416 3.17 21.82 -0.33
CA ALA A 416 2.20 22.62 0.44
C ALA A 416 2.21 24.13 0.10
N ASP A 417 3.19 24.58 -0.72
CA ASP A 417 3.33 25.96 -1.18
C ASP A 417 2.71 26.21 -2.57
N GLY A 418 2.11 25.20 -3.21
CA GLY A 418 1.42 25.30 -4.49
C GLY A 418 -0.06 25.66 -4.33
N GLY A 419 -0.35 26.87 -3.84
CA GLY A 419 -1.72 27.39 -3.79
C GLY A 419 -2.36 27.38 -5.18
N ASP A 420 -3.47 26.65 -5.35
CA ASP A 420 -4.39 26.91 -6.44
C ASP A 420 -4.80 28.39 -6.34
N ALA A 421 -4.92 29.08 -7.48
CA ALA A 421 -5.24 30.51 -7.57
C ALA A 421 -6.68 30.85 -7.07
N ARG A 422 -7.28 29.95 -6.29
CA ARG A 422 -8.60 30.03 -5.66
C ARG A 422 -8.57 30.02 -4.12
N GLY A 423 -7.41 29.95 -3.48
CA GLY A 423 -7.30 30.22 -2.04
C GLY A 423 -7.91 29.16 -1.12
N GLU A 424 -7.97 27.90 -1.56
CA GLU A 424 -8.18 26.74 -0.68
C GLU A 424 -6.82 26.07 -0.46
N GLY A 425 -6.33 26.05 0.79
CA GLY A 425 -5.05 25.43 1.14
C GLY A 425 -5.02 23.95 0.78
N SER A 426 -3.93 23.48 0.20
CA SER A 426 -3.78 22.07 -0.15
C SER A 426 -3.54 21.25 1.12
N ASP A 427 -4.53 20.47 1.58
CA ASP A 427 -4.38 19.54 2.71
C ASP A 427 -3.52 18.30 2.39
N VAL A 428 -2.70 18.33 1.34
CA VAL A 428 -1.85 17.21 0.93
C VAL A 428 -0.56 17.25 1.77
N ALA A 429 -0.29 16.19 2.55
CA ALA A 429 0.93 16.07 3.33
C ALA A 429 1.79 14.94 2.76
N GLY A 430 2.94 15.27 2.17
CA GLY A 430 3.95 14.26 1.87
C GLY A 430 4.59 13.75 3.16
N LEU A 431 4.72 12.43 3.29
CA LEU A 431 5.65 11.83 4.25
C LEU A 431 6.98 11.63 3.52
N VAL A 432 8.07 12.02 4.18
CA VAL A 432 9.44 11.70 3.76
C VAL A 432 10.01 10.67 4.71
#